data_AF-A0A8C3GK34-F1
#
_entry.id   AF-A0A8C3GK34-F1
#
_cell.length_a   1.000
_cell.length_b   1.000
_cell.length_c   1.000
_cell.angle_alpha   90.00
_cell.angle_beta   90.00
_cell.angle_gamma   90.00
#
_symmetry.space_group_name_H-M   'P 1'
#
loop_
_entity.id
_entity.type
_entity.pdbx_description
1 polymer ?
#
loop_
_entity_poly.entity_id
_entity_poly.type
_entity_poly.pdbx_seq_one_letter_code
_entity_poly.pdbx_strand_id
1 'polypeptide(L)'
;MEKKPHPAKRESPPREASAALLVLLVLLLNALLYLYLSELRGSSGRAEAEPSLCPFGYFRLGSVKNCSPWLSCEAINREVRKLKCVGEGAVKKVFLSEWKENKVVLSQLTNIELKEDFLHGLKMLKALQSRHVVRLLGYCEKQFTILTEYHPLGSLRGLNETLHIPKYKGMNTWHRRLMLAIDYVSIIRYLHSSPLGTLVMCDSNDLDKVLSQYLLTSDFHVLVNDLDALPLVNKSSGRLVKCGHRELRGEFVAPEQRWPYGEDVPFDDDLMPPYDEKTDIWKIPDVSNFFLGHVEGSDIVRLHLFDIHAACKRKDPAKRPSAQEILDTYRKVLTLLIREVAMPGTREML
;
A
#
# COMPACT_ATOMS: atom_id res chain seq x y z
N MET A 1 -76.99 42.89 45.66
CA MET A 1 -76.43 43.92 46.54
C MET A 1 -74.92 43.78 46.57
N GLU A 2 -74.26 44.93 46.52
CA GLU A 2 -72.87 45.15 46.14
C GLU A 2 -71.85 44.35 46.95
N LYS A 3 -70.85 43.81 46.25
CA LYS A 3 -69.64 43.24 46.85
C LYS A 3 -68.65 44.38 47.15
N LYS A 4 -68.31 44.55 48.43
CA LYS A 4 -67.19 45.38 48.90
C LYS A 4 -65.84 44.85 48.37
N PRO A 5 -64.85 45.72 48.10
CA PRO A 5 -63.55 45.32 47.56
C PRO A 5 -62.47 45.15 48.65
N HIS A 6 -61.64 44.12 48.52
CA HIS A 6 -60.30 43.97 49.11
C HIS A 6 -59.54 42.87 48.34
N PRO A 7 -58.20 42.81 48.35
CA PRO A 7 -57.16 43.84 48.29
C PRO A 7 -56.23 43.64 47.06
N ALA A 8 -55.43 44.65 46.72
CA ALA A 8 -54.44 44.57 45.64
C ALA A 8 -53.35 43.51 45.95
N LYS A 9 -53.21 42.50 45.08
CA LYS A 9 -52.06 41.58 45.08
C LYS A 9 -50.91 42.23 44.28
N ARG A 10 -49.76 42.31 44.95
CA ARG A 10 -48.48 42.79 44.44
C ARG A 10 -47.94 41.80 43.40
N GLU A 11 -47.75 42.23 42.15
CA GLU A 11 -47.05 41.45 41.13
C GLU A 11 -45.56 41.36 41.45
N SER A 12 -45.01 40.15 41.43
CA SER A 12 -43.57 39.87 41.52
C SER A 12 -42.96 39.86 40.11
N PRO A 13 -41.75 40.42 39.90
CA PRO A 13 -41.15 40.48 38.57
C PRO A 13 -40.67 39.09 38.09
N PRO A 14 -40.54 38.88 36.78
CA PRO A 14 -40.07 37.61 36.23
C PRO A 14 -38.63 37.34 36.66
N ARG A 15 -38.35 36.10 37.08
CA ARG A 15 -37.01 35.62 37.43
C ARG A 15 -36.14 35.59 36.18
N GLU A 16 -35.30 36.61 35.99
CA GLU A 16 -34.16 36.53 35.08
C GLU A 16 -33.23 35.41 35.56
N ALA A 17 -33.04 34.38 34.73
CA ALA A 17 -32.02 33.38 34.98
C ALA A 17 -30.67 34.09 34.97
N SER A 18 -29.93 34.00 36.09
CA SER A 18 -28.64 34.67 36.21
C SER A 18 -27.73 34.22 35.07
N ALA A 19 -26.98 35.15 34.46
CA ALA A 19 -26.05 34.84 33.37
C ALA A 19 -25.10 33.69 33.73
N ALA A 20 -24.78 33.52 35.02
CA ALA A 20 -24.03 32.39 35.56
C ALA A 20 -24.70 31.03 35.29
N LEU A 21 -26.02 30.93 35.38
CA LEU A 21 -26.79 29.71 35.12
C LEU A 21 -26.77 29.33 33.63
N LEU A 22 -26.84 30.33 32.74
CA LEU A 22 -26.68 30.15 31.29
C LEU A 22 -25.27 29.67 30.93
N VAL A 23 -24.24 30.28 31.53
CA VAL A 23 -22.84 29.85 31.33
C VAL A 23 -22.63 28.43 31.82
N LEU A 24 -23.18 28.07 32.97
CA LEU A 24 -23.09 26.70 33.51
C LEU A 24 -23.75 25.68 32.58
N LEU A 25 -24.89 26.05 31.97
CA LEU A 25 -25.61 25.20 31.02
C LEU A 25 -24.80 25.00 29.74
N VAL A 26 -24.14 26.04 29.23
CA VAL A 26 -23.26 25.95 28.05
C VAL A 26 -22.02 25.10 28.34
N LEU A 27 -21.43 25.23 29.53
CA LEU A 27 -20.29 24.40 29.95
C LEU A 27 -20.70 22.93 30.10
N LEU A 28 -21.88 22.65 30.64
CA LEU A 28 -22.44 21.30 30.71
C LEU A 28 -22.71 20.71 29.33
N LEU A 29 -23.29 21.48 28.42
CA LEU A 29 -23.52 21.04 27.03
C LEU A 29 -22.22 20.76 26.30
N ASN A 30 -21.19 21.60 26.47
CA ASN A 30 -19.87 21.36 25.90
C ASN A 30 -19.17 20.15 26.53
N ALA A 31 -19.30 19.94 27.84
CA ALA A 31 -18.77 18.76 28.51
C ALA A 31 -19.47 17.48 28.03
N LEU A 32 -20.80 17.51 27.87
CA LEU A 32 -21.57 16.39 27.31
C LEU A 32 -21.21 16.13 25.85
N LEU A 33 -21.03 17.18 25.04
CA LEU A 33 -20.55 17.07 23.67
C LEU A 33 -19.12 16.50 23.63
N TYR A 34 -18.24 16.94 24.53
CA TYR A 34 -16.88 16.41 24.64
C TYR A 34 -16.88 14.94 25.05
N LEU A 35 -17.74 14.55 26.00
CA LEU A 35 -17.90 13.15 26.42
C LEU A 35 -18.47 12.29 25.29
N TYR A 36 -19.49 12.78 24.58
CA TYR A 36 -20.06 12.10 23.40
C TYR A 36 -19.04 11.97 22.26
N LEU A 37 -18.28 13.03 21.96
CA LEU A 37 -17.19 12.98 21.00
C LEU A 37 -16.04 12.09 21.49
N SER A 38 -15.79 12.01 22.80
CA SER A 38 -14.78 11.13 23.38
C SER A 38 -15.19 9.66 23.36
N GLU A 39 -16.48 9.34 23.46
CA GLU A 39 -17.01 7.99 23.23
C GLU A 39 -16.94 7.61 21.75
N LEU A 40 -17.24 8.55 20.84
CA LEU A 40 -17.00 8.37 19.40
C LEU A 40 -15.52 8.16 19.08
N ARG A 41 -14.62 8.88 19.78
CA ARG A 41 -13.16 8.76 19.62
C ARG A 41 -12.62 7.50 20.30
N GLY A 42 -13.22 7.08 21.42
CA GLY A 42 -12.93 5.85 22.17
C GLY A 42 -13.40 4.58 21.46
N SER A 43 -14.29 4.70 20.47
CA SER A 43 -14.63 3.62 19.53
C SER A 43 -13.56 3.42 18.45
N SER A 44 -12.63 4.36 18.27
CA SER A 44 -11.53 4.28 17.27
C SER A 44 -10.28 3.55 17.79
N GLY A 45 -10.40 2.83 18.91
CA GLY A 45 -9.31 2.10 19.57
C GLY A 45 -9.43 0.58 19.56
N ARG A 46 -10.41 0.01 18.84
CA ARG A 46 -10.37 -1.41 18.47
C ARG A 46 -9.72 -1.48 17.09
N ALA A 47 -8.65 -2.26 16.97
CA ALA A 47 -8.22 -2.75 15.67
C ALA A 47 -9.47 -3.28 14.96
N GLU A 48 -9.92 -2.59 13.91
CA GLU A 48 -10.91 -3.14 13.01
C GLU A 48 -10.34 -4.47 12.54
N ALA A 49 -10.90 -5.57 13.03
CA ALA A 49 -10.73 -6.84 12.36
C ALA A 49 -11.32 -6.63 10.97
N GLU A 50 -10.46 -6.42 9.97
CA GLU A 50 -10.87 -6.14 8.59
C GLU A 50 -11.87 -7.23 8.13
N PRO A 51 -13.16 -6.91 7.94
CA PRO A 51 -14.20 -7.91 7.66
C PRO A 51 -14.08 -8.57 6.27
N SER A 52 -13.00 -8.30 5.53
CA SER A 52 -12.86 -8.55 4.09
C SER A 52 -11.95 -9.74 3.74
N LEU A 53 -11.16 -10.27 4.69
CA LEU A 53 -10.16 -11.30 4.41
C LEU A 53 -10.70 -12.72 4.66
N CYS A 54 -10.49 -13.60 3.68
CA CYS A 54 -10.77 -15.02 3.84
C CYS A 54 -9.73 -15.70 4.75
N PRO A 55 -10.09 -16.80 5.44
CA PRO A 55 -9.12 -17.61 6.16
C PRO A 55 -7.98 -18.09 5.25
N PHE A 56 -6.82 -18.40 5.84
CA PHE A 56 -5.70 -18.97 5.10
C PHE A 56 -6.14 -20.22 4.32
N GLY A 57 -5.73 -20.33 3.05
CA GLY A 57 -6.15 -21.40 2.16
C GLY A 57 -7.47 -21.15 1.42
N TYR A 58 -8.12 -20.00 1.65
CA TYR A 58 -9.37 -19.64 1.01
C TYR A 58 -9.28 -18.28 0.30
N PHE A 59 -10.17 -18.07 -0.66
CA PHE A 59 -10.28 -16.83 -1.40
C PHE A 59 -11.75 -16.45 -1.64
N ARG A 60 -11.97 -15.18 -1.97
CA ARG A 60 -13.24 -14.65 -2.46
C ARG A 60 -12.97 -13.91 -3.76
N LEU A 61 -13.76 -14.21 -4.79
CA LEU A 61 -13.65 -13.61 -6.13
C LEU A 61 -14.97 -12.95 -6.52
N GLY A 62 -14.90 -11.72 -7.02
CA GLY A 62 -16.07 -10.94 -7.41
C GLY A 62 -17.06 -10.68 -6.26
N SER A 63 -18.36 -10.68 -6.58
CA SER A 63 -19.44 -10.35 -5.64
C SER A 63 -19.89 -11.55 -4.77
N VAL A 64 -19.17 -12.67 -4.79
CA VAL A 64 -19.53 -13.87 -4.02
C VAL A 64 -19.32 -13.58 -2.53
N LYS A 65 -20.33 -13.83 -1.68
CA LYS A 65 -20.24 -13.55 -0.24
C LYS A 65 -19.32 -14.53 0.50
N ASN A 66 -19.29 -15.78 0.06
CA ASN A 66 -18.61 -16.87 0.75
C ASN A 66 -17.18 -17.08 0.23
N CYS A 67 -16.26 -17.41 1.14
CA CYS A 67 -14.91 -17.83 0.81
C CYS A 67 -14.91 -19.26 0.28
N SER A 68 -14.14 -19.53 -0.77
CA SER A 68 -13.92 -20.86 -1.36
C SER A 68 -12.47 -21.29 -1.13
N PRO A 69 -12.19 -22.59 -0.94
CA PRO A 69 -10.81 -23.07 -0.79
C PRO A 69 -10.02 -22.85 -2.09
N TRP A 70 -8.70 -22.68 -1.98
CA TRP A 70 -7.82 -22.61 -3.15
C TRP A 70 -7.99 -23.83 -4.05
N LEU A 71 -8.02 -23.59 -5.36
CA LEU A 71 -8.22 -24.64 -6.35
C LEU A 71 -7.03 -25.60 -6.36
N SER A 72 -7.36 -26.90 -6.38
CA SER A 72 -6.40 -27.99 -6.51
C SER A 72 -5.87 -28.13 -7.94
N CYS A 73 -4.82 -28.93 -8.12
CA CYS A 73 -4.33 -29.35 -9.44
C CYS A 73 -5.44 -29.88 -10.34
N GLU A 74 -6.33 -30.75 -9.82
CA GLU A 74 -7.41 -31.34 -10.62
C GLU A 74 -8.41 -30.27 -11.08
N ALA A 75 -8.83 -29.39 -10.16
CA ALA A 75 -9.75 -28.31 -10.47
C ALA A 75 -9.15 -27.33 -11.50
N ILE A 76 -7.88 -26.98 -11.36
CA ILE A 76 -7.19 -26.12 -12.34
C ILE A 76 -7.19 -26.77 -13.72
N ASN A 77 -6.83 -28.05 -13.82
CA ASN A 77 -6.76 -28.74 -15.12
C ASN A 77 -8.12 -28.95 -15.78
N ARG A 78 -9.17 -29.21 -14.99
CA ARG A 78 -10.51 -29.49 -15.52
C ARG A 78 -11.32 -28.23 -15.80
N GLU A 79 -11.16 -27.19 -14.99
CA GLU A 79 -12.10 -26.04 -14.95
C GLU A 79 -11.48 -24.72 -15.43
N VAL A 80 -10.15 -24.60 -15.54
CA VAL A 80 -9.49 -23.36 -15.99
C VAL A 80 -9.18 -23.45 -17.48
N ARG A 81 -9.83 -22.60 -18.26
CA ARG A 81 -9.58 -22.48 -19.70
C ARG A 81 -8.53 -21.40 -19.97
N LYS A 82 -7.34 -21.81 -20.41
CA LYS A 82 -6.28 -20.90 -20.87
C LYS A 82 -6.75 -20.17 -22.14
N LEU A 83 -6.63 -18.83 -22.17
CA LEU A 83 -7.03 -18.01 -23.32
C LEU A 83 -5.80 -17.52 -24.11
N LYS A 84 -5.16 -16.45 -23.67
CA LYS A 84 -4.03 -15.83 -24.38
C LYS A 84 -2.86 -15.51 -23.44
N CYS A 85 -1.65 -15.55 -23.99
CA CYS A 85 -0.46 -15.06 -23.29
C CYS A 85 -0.56 -13.54 -23.14
N VAL A 86 -0.37 -13.03 -21.93
CA VAL A 86 -0.43 -11.59 -21.61
C VAL A 86 0.88 -11.04 -21.07
N GLY A 87 1.82 -11.91 -20.71
CA GLY A 87 3.16 -11.52 -20.30
C GLY A 87 4.08 -12.72 -20.19
N GLU A 88 5.37 -12.46 -20.28
CA GLU A 88 6.42 -13.45 -20.08
C GLU A 88 7.58 -12.75 -19.37
N GLY A 89 7.96 -13.26 -18.21
CA GLY A 89 9.13 -12.86 -17.47
C GLY A 89 10.17 -13.98 -17.44
N ALA A 90 11.27 -13.78 -16.71
CA ALA A 90 12.31 -14.80 -16.59
C ALA A 90 11.75 -16.11 -16.02
N VAL A 91 10.97 -16.05 -14.93
CA VAL A 91 10.46 -17.23 -14.19
C VAL A 91 9.08 -17.69 -14.66
N LYS A 92 8.21 -16.76 -15.11
CA LYS A 92 6.78 -17.03 -15.31
C LYS A 92 6.29 -16.58 -16.69
N LYS A 93 5.56 -17.47 -17.36
CA LYS A 93 4.72 -17.17 -18.52
C LYS A 93 3.28 -17.02 -18.05
N VAL A 94 2.69 -15.88 -18.36
CA VAL A 94 1.44 -15.42 -17.78
C VAL A 94 0.33 -15.46 -18.82
N PHE A 95 -0.74 -16.20 -18.53
CA PHE A 95 -1.88 -16.36 -19.42
C PHE A 95 -3.14 -15.79 -18.80
N LEU A 96 -3.81 -14.91 -19.54
CA LEU A 96 -5.23 -14.63 -19.28
C LEU A 96 -5.99 -15.94 -19.49
N SER A 97 -6.81 -16.28 -18.51
CA SER A 97 -7.58 -17.52 -18.46
C SER A 97 -8.99 -17.23 -17.95
N GLU A 98 -9.84 -18.24 -17.97
CA GLU A 98 -11.22 -18.15 -17.49
C GLU A 98 -11.56 -19.34 -16.58
N TRP A 99 -12.21 -19.04 -15.47
CA TRP A 99 -12.71 -20.04 -14.52
C TRP A 99 -14.09 -19.62 -14.04
N LYS A 100 -15.11 -20.45 -14.29
CA LYS A 100 -16.52 -20.17 -13.95
C LYS A 100 -16.95 -18.76 -14.36
N GLU A 101 -16.75 -18.41 -15.63
CA GLU A 101 -17.06 -17.09 -16.22
C GLU A 101 -16.25 -15.90 -15.67
N ASN A 102 -15.36 -16.11 -14.70
CA ASN A 102 -14.48 -15.08 -14.17
C ASN A 102 -13.16 -15.09 -14.94
N LYS A 103 -12.64 -13.90 -15.27
CA LYS A 103 -11.28 -13.75 -15.78
C LYS A 103 -10.29 -13.97 -14.64
N VAL A 104 -9.29 -14.80 -14.90
CA VAL A 104 -8.23 -15.18 -13.95
C VAL A 104 -6.89 -15.21 -14.67
N VAL A 105 -5.80 -15.23 -13.90
CA VAL A 105 -4.44 -15.30 -14.43
C VAL A 105 -3.84 -16.65 -14.09
N LEU A 106 -3.38 -17.38 -15.11
CA LEU A 106 -2.61 -18.61 -14.94
C LEU A 106 -1.13 -18.32 -15.25
N SER A 107 -0.32 -18.32 -14.21
CA SER A 107 1.14 -18.19 -14.30
C SER A 107 1.77 -19.57 -14.33
N GLN A 108 2.62 -19.83 -15.31
CA GLN A 108 3.29 -21.12 -15.51
C GLN A 108 4.80 -20.92 -15.54
N LEU A 109 5.56 -21.85 -14.93
CA LEU A 109 7.03 -21.84 -15.00
C LEU A 109 7.51 -21.86 -16.46
N THR A 110 8.47 -21.00 -16.77
CA THR A 110 9.10 -20.89 -18.11
C THR A 110 10.19 -21.93 -18.31
N ASN A 111 11.11 -22.06 -17.35
CA ASN A 111 12.28 -22.93 -17.40
C ASN A 111 12.42 -23.67 -16.06
N ILE A 112 12.66 -24.99 -16.12
CA ILE A 112 12.86 -25.84 -14.95
C ILE A 112 14.05 -25.43 -14.08
N GLU A 113 15.05 -24.76 -14.65
CA GLU A 113 16.20 -24.22 -13.91
C GLU A 113 15.80 -23.14 -12.91
N LEU A 114 14.69 -22.44 -13.15
CA LEU A 114 14.14 -21.38 -12.30
C LEU A 114 13.03 -21.90 -11.36
N LYS A 115 12.96 -23.21 -11.18
CA LYS A 115 11.95 -23.86 -10.33
C LYS A 115 12.01 -23.37 -8.89
N GLU A 116 13.20 -23.17 -8.34
CA GLU A 116 13.36 -22.76 -6.95
C GLU A 116 12.84 -21.33 -6.72
N ASP A 117 13.11 -20.39 -7.64
CA ASP A 117 12.54 -19.04 -7.62
C ASP A 117 11.00 -19.08 -7.70
N PHE A 118 10.46 -19.92 -8.58
CA PHE A 118 9.01 -20.10 -8.73
C PHE A 118 8.35 -20.65 -7.45
N LEU A 119 8.95 -21.69 -6.85
CA LEU A 119 8.43 -22.30 -5.63
C LEU A 119 8.58 -21.34 -4.43
N HIS A 120 9.66 -20.56 -4.39
CA HIS A 120 9.82 -19.48 -3.42
C HIS A 120 8.69 -18.45 -3.56
N GLY A 121 8.45 -17.95 -4.78
CA GLY A 121 7.37 -17.01 -5.07
C GLY A 121 6.00 -17.53 -4.67
N LEU A 122 5.69 -18.81 -4.96
CA LEU A 122 4.46 -19.46 -4.51
C LEU A 122 4.37 -19.53 -2.98
N LYS A 123 5.46 -19.89 -2.29
CA LYS A 123 5.51 -19.91 -0.83
C LYS A 123 5.23 -18.53 -0.24
N MET A 124 5.86 -17.48 -0.78
CA MET A 124 5.64 -16.09 -0.37
C MET A 124 4.20 -15.68 -0.63
N LEU A 125 3.68 -15.97 -1.83
CA LEU A 125 2.31 -15.63 -2.20
C LEU A 125 1.26 -16.28 -1.27
N LYS A 126 1.47 -17.54 -0.86
CA LYS A 126 0.62 -18.23 0.12
C LYS A 126 0.67 -17.55 1.49
N ALA A 127 1.87 -17.25 1.99
CA ALA A 127 2.08 -16.73 3.33
C ALA A 127 1.72 -15.24 3.50
N LEU A 128 1.79 -14.46 2.42
CA LEU A 128 1.62 -13.01 2.42
C LEU A 128 0.24 -12.54 1.94
N GLN A 129 -0.73 -13.46 1.78
CA GLN A 129 -2.10 -13.09 1.40
C GLN A 129 -2.65 -12.02 2.35
N SER A 130 -2.98 -10.87 1.77
CA SER A 130 -3.45 -9.67 2.46
C SER A 130 -4.02 -8.71 1.42
N ARG A 131 -4.50 -7.53 1.84
CA ARG A 131 -4.91 -6.45 0.93
C ARG A 131 -3.77 -5.89 0.07
N HIS A 132 -2.52 -6.22 0.37
CA HIS A 132 -1.33 -5.69 -0.30
C HIS A 132 -0.83 -6.60 -1.44
N VAL A 133 -1.29 -7.84 -1.49
CA VAL A 133 -0.77 -8.89 -2.38
C VAL A 133 -1.88 -9.36 -3.30
N VAL A 134 -1.54 -9.67 -4.56
CA VAL A 134 -2.47 -10.27 -5.52
C VAL A 134 -3.14 -11.52 -4.93
N ARG A 135 -4.44 -11.66 -5.15
CA ARG A 135 -5.20 -12.74 -4.55
C ARG A 135 -4.88 -14.08 -5.20
N LEU A 136 -4.46 -15.04 -4.39
CA LEU A 136 -4.25 -16.42 -4.80
C LEU A 136 -5.59 -17.16 -4.87
N LEU A 137 -5.87 -17.79 -6.01
CA LEU A 137 -7.09 -18.57 -6.25
C LEU A 137 -6.80 -20.08 -6.22
N GLY A 138 -5.58 -20.50 -6.53
CA GLY A 138 -5.19 -21.91 -6.59
C GLY A 138 -3.77 -22.08 -7.10
N TYR A 139 -3.24 -23.29 -7.00
CA TYR A 139 -1.92 -23.63 -7.54
C TYR A 139 -1.77 -25.13 -7.77
N CYS A 140 -0.81 -25.51 -8.61
CA CYS A 140 -0.39 -26.89 -8.78
C CYS A 140 1.14 -26.99 -8.84
N GLU A 141 1.75 -27.42 -7.73
CA GLU A 141 3.22 -27.57 -7.63
C GLU A 141 3.76 -28.63 -8.62
N LYS A 142 3.01 -29.72 -8.87
CA LYS A 142 3.40 -30.77 -9.83
C LYS A 142 3.52 -30.28 -11.27
N GLN A 143 2.78 -29.23 -11.63
CA GLN A 143 2.73 -28.67 -12.98
C GLN A 143 3.31 -27.26 -13.05
N PHE A 144 3.84 -26.76 -11.92
CA PHE A 144 4.35 -25.41 -11.75
C PHE A 144 3.40 -24.35 -12.31
N THR A 145 2.15 -24.38 -11.83
CA THR A 145 1.12 -23.37 -12.17
C THR A 145 0.57 -22.68 -10.93
N ILE A 146 0.32 -21.39 -11.05
CA ILE A 146 -0.29 -20.54 -10.03
C ILE A 146 -1.48 -19.83 -10.67
N LEU A 147 -2.62 -19.82 -9.99
CA LEU A 147 -3.83 -19.14 -10.43
C LEU A 147 -4.11 -17.94 -9.52
N THR A 148 -4.16 -16.74 -10.08
CA THR A 148 -4.43 -15.49 -9.35
C THR A 148 -5.61 -14.71 -9.93
N GLU A 149 -6.15 -13.78 -9.15
CA GLU A 149 -7.16 -12.83 -9.61
C GLU A 149 -6.64 -11.98 -10.78
N TYR A 150 -7.50 -11.75 -11.78
CA TYR A 150 -7.15 -10.91 -12.93
C TYR A 150 -7.44 -9.44 -12.64
N HIS A 151 -6.41 -8.61 -12.84
CA HIS A 151 -6.52 -7.15 -12.78
C HIS A 151 -6.40 -6.55 -14.19
N PRO A 152 -7.49 -5.99 -14.76
CA PRO A 152 -7.53 -5.59 -16.17
C PRO A 152 -6.68 -4.37 -16.51
N LEU A 153 -6.30 -3.56 -15.52
CA LEU A 153 -5.39 -2.43 -15.72
C LEU A 153 -3.91 -2.87 -15.74
N GLY A 154 -3.63 -4.14 -15.43
CA GLY A 154 -2.32 -4.75 -15.61
C GLY A 154 -1.23 -4.17 -14.72
N SER A 155 0.01 -4.21 -15.21
CA SER A 155 1.19 -3.73 -14.51
C SER A 155 1.22 -2.21 -14.39
N LEU A 156 1.83 -1.69 -13.32
CA LEU A 156 2.07 -0.27 -13.14
C LEU A 156 2.95 0.37 -14.22
N ARG A 157 3.66 -0.40 -15.05
CA ARG A 157 4.36 0.13 -16.23
C ARG A 157 3.43 0.96 -17.12
N GLY A 158 2.18 0.51 -17.27
CA GLY A 158 1.15 1.15 -18.10
C GLY A 158 0.34 2.23 -17.37
N LEU A 159 0.77 2.71 -16.20
CA LEU A 159 -0.03 3.61 -15.36
C LEU A 159 -0.36 4.91 -16.09
N ASN A 160 0.63 5.54 -16.74
CA ASN A 160 0.43 6.82 -17.39
C ASN A 160 -0.48 6.66 -18.60
N GLU A 161 -0.29 5.63 -19.42
CA GLU A 161 -1.18 5.30 -20.54
C GLU A 161 -2.61 5.10 -20.03
N THR A 162 -2.78 4.35 -18.94
CA THR A 162 -4.09 4.11 -18.31
C THR A 162 -4.76 5.41 -17.89
N LEU A 163 -4.03 6.32 -17.23
CA LEU A 163 -4.56 7.60 -16.75
C LEU A 163 -4.88 8.60 -17.88
N HIS A 164 -4.34 8.41 -19.08
CA HIS A 164 -4.70 9.20 -20.26
C HIS A 164 -5.94 8.68 -21.01
N ILE A 165 -6.40 7.46 -20.71
CA ILE A 165 -7.65 6.94 -21.29
C ILE A 165 -8.82 7.83 -20.80
N PRO A 166 -9.72 8.30 -21.70
CA PRO A 166 -10.81 9.20 -21.34
C PRO A 166 -11.66 8.71 -20.15
N LYS A 167 -11.90 7.40 -20.06
CA LYS A 167 -12.61 6.75 -18.95
C LYS A 167 -11.97 7.01 -17.58
N TYR A 168 -10.64 7.11 -17.51
CA TYR A 168 -9.89 7.22 -16.26
C TYR A 168 -9.29 8.61 -16.04
N LYS A 169 -9.55 9.57 -16.93
CA LYS A 169 -9.02 10.94 -16.83
C LYS A 169 -9.38 11.61 -15.50
N GLY A 170 -10.56 11.33 -14.93
CA GLY A 170 -10.97 11.83 -13.62
C GLY A 170 -10.15 11.30 -12.44
N MET A 171 -9.44 10.18 -12.62
CA MET A 171 -8.51 9.61 -11.63
C MET A 171 -7.10 10.19 -11.77
N ASN A 172 -6.82 10.99 -12.81
CA ASN A 172 -5.50 11.54 -13.09
C ASN A 172 -5.25 12.85 -12.31
N THR A 173 -5.30 12.77 -11.00
CA THR A 173 -5.14 13.90 -10.08
C THR A 173 -3.96 13.67 -9.14
N TRP A 174 -3.37 14.74 -8.60
CA TRP A 174 -2.30 14.61 -7.61
C TRP A 174 -2.74 13.79 -6.39
N HIS A 175 -4.02 13.91 -5.98
CA HIS A 175 -4.54 13.21 -4.80
C HIS A 175 -4.60 11.70 -5.01
N ARG A 176 -5.11 11.23 -6.17
CA ARG A 176 -5.12 9.79 -6.48
C ARG A 176 -3.71 9.26 -6.70
N ARG A 177 -2.85 10.03 -7.35
CA ARG A 177 -1.45 9.66 -7.56
C ARG A 177 -0.67 9.54 -6.25
N LEU A 178 -0.90 10.44 -5.28
CA LEU A 178 -0.33 10.31 -3.94
C LEU A 178 -0.90 9.10 -3.18
N MET A 179 -2.18 8.77 -3.35
CA MET A 179 -2.75 7.53 -2.80
C MET A 179 -2.06 6.27 -3.36
N LEU A 180 -1.75 6.22 -4.66
CA LEU A 180 -0.99 5.11 -5.25
C LEU A 180 0.42 4.99 -4.63
N ALA A 181 1.10 6.12 -4.41
CA ALA A 181 2.38 6.14 -3.72
C ALA A 181 2.26 5.66 -2.26
N ILE A 182 1.17 6.01 -1.57
CA ILE A 182 0.85 5.51 -0.23
C ILE A 182 0.62 4.00 -0.23
N ASP A 183 -0.07 3.45 -1.22
CA ASP A 183 -0.28 2.00 -1.35
C ASP A 183 1.05 1.28 -1.56
N TYR A 184 1.90 1.80 -2.44
CA TYR A 184 3.26 1.27 -2.64
C TYR A 184 4.08 1.25 -1.35
N VAL A 185 4.16 2.37 -0.62
CA VAL A 185 4.90 2.43 0.65
C VAL A 185 4.26 1.52 1.71
N SER A 186 2.93 1.39 1.70
CA SER A 186 2.22 0.43 2.58
C SER A 186 2.63 -1.01 2.30
N ILE A 187 2.82 -1.38 1.03
CA ILE A 187 3.32 -2.70 0.66
C ILE A 187 4.76 -2.90 1.15
N ILE A 188 5.66 -1.94 0.93
CA ILE A 188 7.04 -2.03 1.41
C ILE A 188 7.07 -2.20 2.93
N ARG A 189 6.29 -1.40 3.66
CA ARG A 189 6.12 -1.54 5.11
C ARG A 189 5.60 -2.92 5.50
N TYR A 190 4.62 -3.46 4.76
CA TYR A 190 4.08 -4.80 5.00
C TYR A 190 5.15 -5.88 4.80
N LEU A 191 5.98 -5.79 3.75
CA LEU A 191 7.09 -6.72 3.52
C LEU A 191 8.15 -6.63 4.63
N HIS A 192 8.48 -5.42 5.10
CA HIS A 192 9.47 -5.21 6.17
C HIS A 192 9.00 -5.72 7.54
N SER A 193 7.67 -5.82 7.74
CA SER A 193 7.02 -6.29 8.97
C SER A 193 6.16 -7.55 8.75
N SER A 194 6.53 -8.37 7.77
CA SER A 194 5.73 -9.50 7.33
C SER A 194 5.64 -10.59 8.41
N PRO A 195 4.64 -11.49 8.36
CA PRO A 195 4.54 -12.62 9.29
C PRO A 195 5.73 -13.60 9.19
N LEU A 196 6.53 -13.51 8.13
CA LEU A 196 7.73 -14.32 7.93
C LEU A 196 9.01 -13.63 8.43
N GLY A 197 8.91 -12.38 8.91
CA GLY A 197 10.02 -11.49 9.24
C GLY A 197 10.26 -10.41 8.17
N THR A 198 11.41 -9.75 8.21
CA THR A 198 11.73 -8.64 7.31
C THR A 198 12.15 -9.15 5.93
N LEU A 199 11.32 -8.94 4.92
CA LEU A 199 11.57 -9.32 3.53
C LEU A 199 12.01 -8.11 2.71
N VAL A 200 12.92 -8.32 1.76
CA VAL A 200 13.46 -7.27 0.86
C VAL A 200 12.98 -7.50 -0.56
N MET A 201 12.49 -6.46 -1.23
CA MET A 201 12.01 -6.56 -2.62
C MET A 201 13.16 -6.52 -3.62
N CYS A 202 13.81 -7.66 -3.88
CA CYS A 202 15.08 -7.68 -4.61
C CYS A 202 14.98 -7.50 -6.14
N ASP A 203 13.89 -7.90 -6.79
CA ASP A 203 13.74 -7.75 -8.24
C ASP A 203 13.31 -6.32 -8.62
N SER A 204 14.18 -5.36 -8.32
CA SER A 204 13.87 -3.92 -8.33
C SER A 204 15.10 -3.05 -8.69
N ASN A 205 15.86 -3.44 -9.71
CA ASN A 205 17.14 -2.80 -10.05
C ASN A 205 17.01 -1.48 -10.84
N ASP A 206 15.88 -1.27 -11.49
CA ASP A 206 15.52 -0.04 -12.19
C ASP A 206 14.02 0.22 -12.04
N LEU A 207 13.58 1.43 -12.42
CA LEU A 207 12.19 1.84 -12.27
C LEU A 207 11.23 0.93 -13.05
N ASP A 208 11.54 0.59 -14.30
CA ASP A 208 10.67 -0.24 -15.14
C ASP A 208 10.52 -1.66 -14.56
N LYS A 209 11.60 -2.21 -14.03
CA LYS A 209 11.60 -3.48 -13.33
C LYS A 209 10.76 -3.40 -12.06
N VAL A 210 10.91 -2.37 -11.22
CA VAL A 210 10.04 -2.21 -10.02
C VAL A 210 8.58 -2.21 -10.42
N LEU A 211 8.19 -1.38 -11.40
CA LEU A 211 6.80 -1.23 -11.83
C LEU A 211 6.21 -2.52 -12.42
N SER A 212 7.04 -3.40 -12.96
CA SER A 212 6.62 -4.72 -13.47
C SER A 212 6.12 -5.67 -12.38
N GLN A 213 6.58 -5.48 -11.14
CA GLN A 213 6.29 -6.38 -10.01
C GLN A 213 4.91 -6.13 -9.37
N TYR A 214 4.28 -5.00 -9.71
CA TYR A 214 3.03 -4.54 -9.12
C TYR A 214 1.92 -4.42 -10.17
N LEU A 215 0.68 -4.60 -9.73
CA LEU A 215 -0.53 -4.47 -10.51
C LEU A 215 -1.37 -3.29 -10.05
N LEU A 216 -2.14 -2.71 -10.98
CA LEU A 216 -3.18 -1.74 -10.70
C LEU A 216 -4.54 -2.42 -10.68
N THR A 217 -5.28 -2.27 -9.59
CA THR A 217 -6.65 -2.77 -9.48
C THR A 217 -7.65 -1.85 -10.18
N SER A 218 -8.84 -2.37 -10.50
CA SER A 218 -9.91 -1.58 -11.16
C SER A 218 -10.41 -0.39 -10.32
N ASP A 219 -10.23 -0.45 -9.01
CA ASP A 219 -10.53 0.61 -8.03
C ASP A 219 -9.31 1.50 -7.70
N PHE A 220 -8.23 1.41 -8.47
CA PHE A 220 -7.03 2.25 -8.36
C PHE A 220 -6.24 2.07 -7.06
N HIS A 221 -6.01 0.82 -6.69
CA HIS A 221 -5.07 0.42 -5.65
C HIS A 221 -3.87 -0.33 -6.23
N VAL A 222 -2.74 -0.26 -5.53
CA VAL A 222 -1.53 -1.00 -5.89
C VAL A 222 -1.49 -2.34 -5.17
N LEU A 223 -1.14 -3.40 -5.90
CA LEU A 223 -0.88 -4.74 -5.34
C LEU A 223 0.50 -5.23 -5.77
N VAL A 224 1.24 -5.89 -4.88
CA VAL A 224 2.42 -6.66 -5.31
C VAL A 224 1.98 -8.02 -5.85
N ASN A 225 2.59 -8.42 -6.96
CA ASN A 225 2.26 -9.65 -7.67
C ASN A 225 3.45 -10.59 -7.76
N ASP A 226 4.62 -10.06 -8.14
CA ASP A 226 5.81 -10.88 -8.32
C ASP A 226 6.62 -10.90 -7.02
N LEU A 227 6.78 -12.10 -6.44
CA LEU A 227 7.35 -12.32 -5.11
C LEU A 227 8.47 -13.35 -5.12
N ASP A 228 9.06 -13.60 -6.30
CA ASP A 228 10.03 -14.68 -6.50
C ASP A 228 11.37 -14.38 -5.78
N ALA A 229 11.73 -13.10 -5.64
CA ALA A 229 12.97 -12.65 -5.01
C ALA A 229 12.72 -11.86 -3.71
N LEU A 230 12.30 -12.55 -2.64
CA LEU A 230 12.07 -11.97 -1.30
C LEU A 230 12.95 -12.62 -0.22
N PRO A 231 14.26 -12.34 -0.19
CA PRO A 231 15.12 -12.87 0.84
C PRO A 231 14.79 -12.29 2.22
N LEU A 232 15.00 -13.10 3.25
CA LEU A 232 14.74 -12.77 4.65
C LEU A 232 15.98 -12.12 5.30
N VAL A 233 15.80 -10.92 5.83
CA VAL A 233 16.73 -10.26 6.75
C VAL A 233 16.35 -10.61 8.18
N ASN A 234 17.33 -10.98 8.99
CA ASN A 234 17.17 -11.14 10.42
C ASN A 234 18.38 -10.53 11.15
N LYS A 235 18.22 -9.27 11.54
CA LYS A 235 19.24 -8.46 12.22
C LYS A 235 19.66 -9.03 13.57
N SER A 236 18.76 -9.65 14.34
CA SER A 236 19.11 -10.23 15.64
C SER A 236 20.00 -11.46 15.52
N SER A 237 19.89 -12.20 14.42
CA SER A 237 20.80 -13.31 14.07
C SER A 237 22.00 -12.91 13.21
N GLY A 238 22.15 -11.63 12.86
CA GLY A 238 23.17 -11.15 11.93
C GLY A 238 22.96 -11.57 10.46
N ARG A 239 21.79 -12.11 10.11
CA ARG A 239 21.46 -12.53 8.75
C ARG A 239 21.08 -11.31 7.89
N LEU A 240 21.94 -11.00 6.93
CA LEU A 240 21.74 -9.99 5.89
C LEU A 240 21.50 -10.68 4.53
N VAL A 241 21.29 -9.89 3.47
CA VAL A 241 20.90 -10.39 2.14
C VAL A 241 21.72 -9.80 1.00
N LYS A 242 21.68 -10.46 -0.15
CA LYS A 242 22.11 -9.93 -1.46
C LYS A 242 20.99 -10.18 -2.48
N CYS A 243 20.77 -9.24 -3.38
CA CYS A 243 19.77 -9.32 -4.44
C CYS A 243 20.35 -9.92 -5.72
N GLY A 244 20.54 -11.24 -5.70
CA GLY A 244 21.13 -12.02 -6.80
C GLY A 244 22.66 -12.13 -6.71
N HIS A 245 23.24 -12.79 -7.72
CA HIS A 245 24.67 -13.16 -7.79
C HIS A 245 25.47 -12.37 -8.85
N ARG A 246 24.86 -11.32 -9.39
CA ARG A 246 25.47 -10.49 -10.44
C ARG A 246 25.69 -9.08 -9.89
N GLU A 247 26.73 -8.44 -10.40
CA GLU A 247 27.03 -7.05 -10.06
C GLU A 247 25.84 -6.14 -10.40
N LEU A 248 25.41 -5.31 -9.45
CA LEU A 248 24.40 -4.29 -9.63
C LEU A 248 25.06 -2.93 -9.87
N ARG A 249 24.57 -2.20 -10.88
CA ARG A 249 25.13 -0.91 -11.32
C ARG A 249 24.04 0.16 -11.42
N GLY A 250 24.47 1.42 -11.49
CA GLY A 250 23.59 2.59 -11.60
C GLY A 250 23.18 3.20 -10.24
N GLU A 251 22.49 4.33 -10.29
CA GLU A 251 22.10 5.09 -9.08
C GLU A 251 20.71 4.71 -8.54
N PHE A 252 19.95 3.90 -9.28
CA PHE A 252 18.63 3.45 -8.83
C PHE A 252 18.74 2.43 -7.69
N VAL A 253 19.67 1.48 -7.79
CA VAL A 253 20.03 0.59 -6.68
C VAL A 253 20.69 1.38 -5.55
N ALA A 254 20.54 0.92 -4.31
CA ALA A 254 21.13 1.62 -3.18
C ALA A 254 22.67 1.55 -3.23
N PRO A 255 23.40 2.54 -2.69
CA PRO A 255 24.86 2.60 -2.77
C PRO A 255 25.57 1.33 -2.29
N GLU A 256 25.07 0.72 -1.22
CA GLU A 256 25.56 -0.52 -0.61
C GLU A 256 25.26 -1.78 -1.44
N GLN A 257 24.42 -1.68 -2.48
CA GLN A 257 24.20 -2.77 -3.43
C GLN A 257 25.25 -2.81 -4.55
N ARG A 258 26.09 -1.76 -4.65
CA ARG A 258 27.12 -1.64 -5.67
C ARG A 258 28.43 -2.21 -5.18
N TRP A 259 29.24 -2.71 -6.11
CA TRP A 259 30.57 -3.22 -5.84
C TRP A 259 31.45 -2.17 -5.15
N PRO A 260 31.93 -2.40 -3.92
CA PRO A 260 32.58 -1.34 -3.13
C PRO A 260 34.09 -1.24 -3.34
N TYR A 261 34.71 -2.17 -4.06
CA TYR A 261 36.18 -2.29 -4.15
C TYR A 261 36.81 -1.54 -5.34
N GLY A 262 36.02 -0.77 -6.09
CA GLY A 262 36.48 -0.01 -7.26
C GLY A 262 36.63 -0.87 -8.52
N GLU A 263 37.12 -0.25 -9.60
CA GLU A 263 37.22 -0.89 -10.93
C GLU A 263 38.43 -1.84 -11.06
N ASP A 264 39.45 -1.66 -10.21
CA ASP A 264 40.68 -2.46 -10.24
C ASP A 264 40.49 -3.89 -9.72
N VAL A 265 39.43 -4.13 -8.95
CA VAL A 265 39.09 -5.46 -8.41
C VAL A 265 37.86 -5.97 -9.18
N PRO A 266 37.98 -7.06 -9.95
CA PRO A 266 36.84 -7.67 -10.62
C PRO A 266 35.74 -8.05 -9.62
N PHE A 267 34.48 -7.96 -10.06
CA PHE A 267 33.35 -8.36 -9.23
C PHE A 267 33.45 -9.84 -8.84
N ASP A 268 33.29 -10.09 -7.55
CA ASP A 268 33.17 -11.42 -6.96
C ASP A 268 31.99 -11.43 -5.97
N ASP A 269 31.02 -12.32 -6.20
CA ASP A 269 29.82 -12.40 -5.36
C ASP A 269 30.18 -12.78 -3.91
N ASP A 270 31.20 -13.61 -3.70
CA ASP A 270 31.60 -14.06 -2.36
C ASP A 270 32.22 -12.92 -1.53
N LEU A 271 32.78 -11.92 -2.20
CA LEU A 271 33.34 -10.72 -1.59
C LEU A 271 32.31 -9.59 -1.44
N MET A 272 31.16 -9.67 -2.11
CA MET A 272 30.13 -8.63 -2.04
C MET A 272 29.53 -8.55 -0.63
N PRO A 273 29.67 -7.42 0.09
CA PRO A 273 29.07 -7.28 1.41
C PRO A 273 27.54 -7.35 1.33
N PRO A 274 26.88 -8.09 2.25
CA PRO A 274 25.43 -8.15 2.28
C PRO A 274 24.83 -6.89 2.90
N TYR A 275 23.56 -6.63 2.61
CA TYR A 275 22.81 -5.46 3.03
C TYR A 275 21.44 -5.85 3.60
N ASP A 276 20.61 -4.86 3.94
CA ASP A 276 19.32 -5.05 4.61
C ASP A 276 18.15 -4.39 3.86
N GLU A 277 16.98 -4.29 4.50
CA GLU A 277 15.77 -3.76 3.90
C GLU A 277 15.82 -2.27 3.53
N LYS A 278 16.87 -1.56 3.96
CA LYS A 278 17.06 -0.14 3.63
C LYS A 278 17.34 0.10 2.15
N THR A 279 17.65 -0.95 1.39
CA THR A 279 17.71 -0.88 -0.08
C THR A 279 16.35 -0.58 -0.71
N ASP A 280 15.25 -1.05 -0.12
CA ASP A 280 13.91 -0.72 -0.60
C ASP A 280 13.59 0.75 -0.31
N ILE A 281 13.99 1.22 0.88
CA ILE A 281 13.79 2.62 1.31
C ILE A 281 14.46 3.60 0.35
N TRP A 282 15.68 3.29 -0.11
CA TRP A 282 16.41 4.09 -1.09
C TRP A 282 15.61 4.38 -2.36
N LYS A 283 14.77 3.42 -2.80
CA LYS A 283 14.06 3.46 -4.08
C LYS A 283 12.69 4.15 -4.00
N ILE A 284 12.16 4.35 -2.78
CA ILE A 284 10.83 4.93 -2.56
C ILE A 284 10.65 6.30 -3.24
N PRO A 285 11.60 7.26 -3.16
CA PRO A 285 11.44 8.56 -3.79
C PRO A 285 11.24 8.48 -5.31
N ASP A 286 12.01 7.65 -6.01
CA ASP A 286 11.93 7.52 -7.47
C ASP A 286 10.58 6.95 -7.91
N VAL A 287 10.13 5.89 -7.23
CA VAL A 287 8.83 5.25 -7.50
C VAL A 287 7.67 6.20 -7.16
N SER A 288 7.79 6.95 -6.05
CA SER A 288 6.79 7.95 -5.66
C SER A 288 6.72 9.09 -6.67
N ASN A 289 7.86 9.55 -7.18
CA ASN A 289 7.92 10.58 -8.21
C ASN A 289 7.31 10.12 -9.53
N PHE A 290 7.48 8.85 -9.90
CA PHE A 290 6.78 8.24 -11.03
C PHE A 290 5.26 8.29 -10.84
N PHE A 291 4.75 7.89 -9.67
CA PHE A 291 3.32 7.96 -9.39
C PHE A 291 2.79 9.39 -9.50
N LEU A 292 3.47 10.36 -8.90
CA LEU A 292 3.07 11.76 -8.90
C LEU A 292 3.05 12.37 -10.30
N GLY A 293 3.99 11.99 -11.19
CA GLY A 293 4.02 12.49 -12.57
C GLY A 293 4.01 14.02 -12.67
N HIS A 294 3.47 14.56 -13.75
CA HIS A 294 3.46 16.00 -14.01
C HIS A 294 2.04 16.54 -14.17
N VAL A 295 1.19 16.29 -13.17
CA VAL A 295 -0.16 16.89 -13.11
C VAL A 295 -0.19 18.08 -12.16
N GLU A 296 -1.20 18.94 -12.31
CA GLU A 296 -1.43 20.07 -11.42
C GLU A 296 -1.43 19.63 -9.94
N GLY A 297 -0.66 20.33 -9.10
CA GLY A 297 -0.46 20.01 -7.68
C GLY A 297 0.67 19.04 -7.36
N SER A 298 1.25 18.34 -8.35
CA SER A 298 2.31 17.33 -8.09
C SER A 298 3.56 17.95 -7.48
N ASP A 299 3.96 19.15 -7.93
CA ASP A 299 5.17 19.81 -7.41
C ASP A 299 4.99 20.33 -5.99
N ILE A 300 3.75 20.69 -5.61
CA ILE A 300 3.41 21.02 -4.23
C ILE A 300 3.57 19.77 -3.35
N VAL A 301 3.07 18.62 -3.80
CA VAL A 301 3.26 17.36 -3.08
C VAL A 301 4.75 17.03 -2.93
N ARG A 302 5.54 17.17 -4.01
CA ARG A 302 7.01 16.95 -3.96
C ARG A 302 7.70 17.87 -2.96
N LEU A 303 7.31 19.14 -2.89
CA LEU A 303 7.85 20.09 -1.93
C LEU A 303 7.62 19.60 -0.49
N HIS A 304 6.41 19.15 -0.16
CA HIS A 304 6.11 18.60 1.17
C HIS A 304 6.81 17.27 1.47
N LEU A 305 7.16 16.50 0.45
CA LEU A 305 7.86 15.22 0.60
C LEU A 305 9.39 15.35 0.50
N PHE A 306 9.93 16.56 0.26
CA PHE A 306 11.35 16.78 0.00
C PHE A 306 12.25 16.23 1.12
N ASP A 307 11.97 16.58 2.37
CA ASP A 307 12.83 16.17 3.49
C ASP A 307 12.82 14.66 3.71
N ILE A 308 11.65 14.03 3.61
CA ILE A 308 11.54 12.57 3.78
C ILE A 308 12.19 11.84 2.60
N HIS A 309 12.10 12.36 1.37
CA HIS A 309 12.78 11.81 0.20
C HIS A 309 14.30 11.96 0.32
N ALA A 310 14.79 13.11 0.78
CA ALA A 310 16.21 13.34 1.06
C ALA A 310 16.73 12.39 2.16
N ALA A 311 15.92 12.11 3.19
CA ALA A 311 16.24 11.13 4.22
C ALA A 311 16.32 9.69 3.66
N CYS A 312 15.44 9.31 2.73
CA CYS A 312 15.51 8.02 2.03
C CYS A 312 16.80 7.87 1.21
N LYS A 313 17.33 8.98 0.68
CA LYS A 313 18.56 9.02 -0.13
C LYS A 313 19.86 9.23 0.67
N ARG A 314 19.84 9.01 1.99
CA ARG A 314 21.08 9.01 2.78
C ARG A 314 21.98 7.84 2.37
N LYS A 315 23.27 8.10 2.13
CA LYS A 315 24.24 7.05 1.76
C LYS A 315 24.36 5.97 2.84
N ASP A 316 24.45 6.40 4.10
CA ASP A 316 24.42 5.51 5.27
C ASP A 316 23.02 4.91 5.46
N PRO A 317 22.84 3.58 5.29
CA PRO A 317 21.54 2.93 5.38
C PRO A 317 20.89 3.08 6.76
N ALA A 318 21.68 3.15 7.83
CA ALA A 318 21.17 3.28 9.21
C ALA A 318 20.49 4.64 9.46
N LYS A 319 20.81 5.65 8.64
CA LYS A 319 20.21 6.99 8.72
C LYS A 319 18.94 7.14 7.87
N ARG A 320 18.58 6.14 7.09
CA ARG A 320 17.33 6.16 6.31
C ARG A 320 16.14 5.85 7.22
N PRO A 321 14.98 6.49 7.01
CA PRO A 321 13.78 6.20 7.78
C PRO A 321 13.30 4.75 7.57
N SER A 322 12.43 4.29 8.45
CA SER A 322 11.62 3.08 8.23
C SER A 322 10.51 3.34 7.22
N ALA A 323 10.01 2.28 6.59
CA ALA A 323 8.85 2.38 5.71
C ALA A 323 7.60 2.92 6.44
N GLN A 324 7.49 2.68 7.75
CA GLN A 324 6.41 3.21 8.59
C GLN A 324 6.49 4.73 8.74
N GLU A 325 7.67 5.29 9.02
CA GLU A 325 7.86 6.75 9.13
C GLU A 325 7.54 7.49 7.81
N ILE A 326 7.91 6.89 6.67
CA ILE A 326 7.59 7.43 5.35
C ILE A 326 6.08 7.39 5.11
N LEU A 327 5.44 6.25 5.41
CA LEU A 327 4.00 6.09 5.27
C LEU A 327 3.21 7.11 6.09
N ASP A 328 3.63 7.32 7.35
CA ASP A 328 3.00 8.31 8.23
C ASP A 328 3.19 9.73 7.69
N THR A 329 4.35 10.03 7.13
CA THR A 329 4.61 11.33 6.48
C THR A 329 3.71 11.52 5.26
N TYR A 330 3.59 10.53 4.38
CA TYR A 330 2.75 10.63 3.19
C TYR A 330 1.28 10.84 3.55
N ARG A 331 0.78 10.12 4.57
CA ARG A 331 -0.61 10.28 5.06
C ARG A 331 -0.85 11.65 5.67
N LYS A 332 0.12 12.20 6.41
CA LYS A 332 0.07 13.56 6.94
C LYS A 332 0.00 14.59 5.82
N VAL A 333 0.86 14.48 4.80
CA VAL A 333 0.85 15.38 3.63
C VAL A 333 -0.46 15.29 2.86
N LEU A 334 -0.98 14.09 2.62
CA LEU A 334 -2.29 13.91 1.97
C LEU A 334 -3.40 14.62 2.76
N THR A 335 -3.45 14.42 4.08
CA THR A 335 -4.46 15.04 4.95
C THR A 335 -4.33 16.56 4.97
N LEU A 336 -3.10 17.08 5.01
CA LEU A 336 -2.82 18.52 5.01
C LEU A 336 -3.29 19.18 3.71
N LEU A 337 -2.88 18.65 2.56
CA LEU A 337 -3.20 19.24 1.27
C LEU A 337 -4.70 19.14 0.93
N ILE A 338 -5.39 18.07 1.35
CA ILE A 338 -6.84 17.98 1.20
C ILE A 338 -7.56 19.07 2.00
N ARG A 339 -7.09 19.37 3.22
CA ARG A 339 -7.68 20.43 4.06
C ARG A 339 -7.48 21.82 3.48
N GLU A 340 -6.30 22.10 2.93
CA GLU A 340 -6.00 23.38 2.29
C GLU A 340 -6.88 23.64 1.06
N VAL A 341 -7.13 22.61 0.25
CA VAL A 341 -8.06 22.70 -0.89
C VAL A 341 -9.51 22.88 -0.44
N ALA A 342 -9.91 22.28 0.69
CA ALA A 342 -11.26 22.41 1.25
C ALA A 342 -11.53 23.76 1.94
N MET A 343 -10.48 24.52 2.29
CA MET A 343 -10.58 25.82 3.00
C MET A 343 -9.77 26.90 2.28
N PRO A 344 -10.23 27.46 1.14
CA PRO A 344 -9.45 28.42 0.34
C PRO A 344 -9.23 29.80 1.00
N GLY A 345 -9.69 30.04 2.24
CA GLY A 345 -9.98 31.38 2.77
C GLY A 345 -9.26 31.81 4.05
N THR A 346 -8.04 31.34 4.34
CA THR A 346 -7.27 31.81 5.53
C THR A 346 -5.84 32.25 5.21
N ARG A 347 -5.57 32.63 3.96
CA ARG A 347 -4.30 33.22 3.55
C ARG A 347 -4.48 34.58 2.87
N GLU A 348 -5.22 35.45 3.52
CA GLU A 348 -4.97 36.89 3.46
C GLU A 348 -4.65 37.35 4.89
N MET A 349 -3.62 38.18 5.01
CA MET A 349 -3.00 38.72 6.23
C MET A 349 -1.93 37.85 6.91
N LEU A 350 -0.70 38.02 6.44
CA LEU A 350 0.39 38.60 7.25
C LEU A 350 1.43 39.24 6.33
#